data_AF-A0A4P5QUM8-F1
#
_entry.id   AF-A0A4P5QUM8-F1
#
_cell.length_a   1.000
_cell.length_b   1.000
_cell.length_c   1.000
_cell.angle_alpha   90.00
_cell.angle_beta   90.00
_cell.angle_gamma   90.00
#
_symmetry.space_group_name_H-M   'P 1'
#
loop_
_entity.id
_entity.type
_entity.pdbx_description
1 polymer ?
#
loop_
_entity_poly.entity_id
_entity_poly.type
_entity_poly.pdbx_seq_one_letter_code
_entity_poly.pdbx_strand_id
1 'polypeptide(L)'
;MTSKHIKITWASLTVLLSLLVGMGISVSKDGTSLTILSSTLPLGSEGVNALAFTFMMGFIKWANPILYLFVGITIMDDHTQAHKLLQRYIGFFKGLWISLKEGLFYTQLLLLPLFIFALRFFPTDDLYELLITNGVCFLIGIQYLLWYTILARVVKHSGLSIFLVLLLAELSLRGGFLVDFGEQIGLKADTVHLLSLLLPALPILFVSMDIFNSTTSAIALGAPLLLALLALFIPKIN
;
A
#
# COMPACT_ATOMS: atom_id res chain seq x y z
N MET A 1 15.34 1.63 -14.34
CA MET A 1 16.29 2.17 -13.31
C MET A 1 16.14 3.68 -13.21
N THR A 2 15.65 4.22 -12.10
CA THR A 2 15.59 5.67 -11.86
C THR A 2 17.01 6.24 -11.71
N SER A 3 17.31 7.34 -12.42
CA SER A 3 18.59 8.05 -12.33
C SER A 3 18.92 8.40 -10.87
N LYS A 4 20.19 8.25 -10.45
CA LYS A 4 20.66 8.66 -9.11
C LYS A 4 20.28 10.11 -8.79
N HIS A 5 20.26 10.98 -9.80
CA HIS A 5 19.85 12.38 -9.64
C HIS A 5 18.39 12.51 -9.22
N ILE A 6 17.48 11.73 -9.81
CA ILE A 6 16.05 11.77 -9.45
C ILE A 6 15.85 11.35 -7.99
N LYS A 7 16.56 10.31 -7.54
CA LYS A 7 16.53 9.88 -6.13
C LYS A 7 16.98 10.97 -5.18
N ILE A 8 18.09 11.65 -5.51
CA ILE A 8 18.62 12.75 -4.71
C ILE A 8 17.63 13.92 -4.68
N THR A 9 17.09 14.33 -5.82
CA THR A 9 16.11 15.42 -5.90
C THR A 9 14.87 15.14 -5.07
N TRP A 10 14.30 13.94 -5.21
CA TRP A 10 13.15 13.54 -4.38
C TRP A 10 13.52 13.52 -2.91
N ALA A 11 14.67 12.96 -2.54
CA ALA A 11 15.11 12.91 -1.15
C ALA A 11 15.30 14.29 -0.53
N SER A 12 15.98 15.20 -1.25
CA SER A 12 16.17 16.57 -0.83
C SER A 12 14.84 17.31 -0.68
N LEU A 13 13.90 17.12 -1.62
CA LEU A 13 12.57 17.74 -1.54
C LEU A 13 11.80 17.25 -0.31
N THR A 14 11.75 15.94 -0.07
CA THR A 14 11.03 15.37 1.08
C THR A 14 11.68 15.73 2.42
N VAL A 15 13.01 15.83 2.47
CA VAL A 15 13.72 16.34 3.66
C VAL A 15 13.40 17.81 3.89
N LEU A 16 13.36 18.62 2.84
CA LEU A 16 12.97 20.04 2.95
C LEU A 16 11.53 20.19 3.42
N LEU A 17 10.58 19.42 2.87
CA LEU A 17 9.19 19.39 3.33
C LEU A 17 9.09 18.94 4.79
N SER A 18 9.87 17.95 5.18
CA SER A 18 9.95 17.44 6.54
C SER A 18 10.43 18.50 7.54
N LEU A 19 11.46 19.27 7.17
CA LEU A 19 11.95 20.39 7.97
C LEU A 19 10.92 21.51 8.06
N LEU A 20 10.24 21.82 6.95
CA LEU A 20 9.16 22.82 6.93
C LEU A 20 8.00 22.42 7.85
N VAL A 21 7.61 21.14 7.86
CA VAL A 21 6.61 20.62 8.81
C VAL A 21 7.12 20.73 10.25
N GLY A 22 8.39 20.34 10.49
CA GLY A 22 9.02 20.36 11.81
C GLY A 22 9.24 21.75 12.40
N MET A 23 9.38 22.79 11.58
CA MET A 23 9.61 24.17 12.06
C MET A 23 8.40 25.08 11.88
N GLY A 24 7.64 24.89 10.80
CA GLY A 24 6.61 25.81 10.34
C GLY A 24 5.21 25.51 10.85
N ILE A 25 4.97 24.35 11.46
CA ILE A 25 3.65 24.00 12.01
C ILE A 25 3.72 23.98 13.54
N SER A 26 2.73 24.51 14.23
CA SER A 26 2.51 24.28 15.66
C SER A 26 1.03 24.07 15.95
N VAL A 27 0.73 23.26 16.96
CA VAL A 27 -0.62 22.99 17.44
C VAL A 27 -0.72 23.52 18.86
N SER A 28 -1.80 24.22 19.20
CA SER A 28 -2.05 24.67 20.58
C SER A 28 -2.15 23.48 21.53
N LYS A 29 -1.80 23.67 22.81
CA LYS A 29 -1.86 22.62 23.85
C LYS A 29 -3.23 21.91 23.92
N ASP A 30 -4.30 22.66 23.68
CA ASP A 30 -5.67 22.16 23.74
C ASP A 30 -6.17 21.60 22.39
N GLY A 31 -5.31 21.59 21.36
CA GLY A 31 -5.64 21.05 20.04
C GLY A 31 -6.66 21.83 19.22
N THR A 32 -7.02 23.06 19.63
CA THR A 32 -8.09 23.87 19.04
C THR A 32 -7.63 24.87 17.96
N SER A 33 -6.31 25.06 17.81
CA SER A 33 -5.73 25.92 16.80
C SER A 33 -4.44 25.36 16.21
N LEU A 34 -4.23 25.62 14.92
CA LEU A 34 -3.06 25.24 14.15
C LEU A 34 -2.39 26.50 13.61
N THR A 35 -1.12 26.73 13.92
CA THR A 35 -0.35 27.83 13.35
C THR A 35 0.56 27.30 12.26
N ILE A 36 0.48 27.89 11.06
CA ILE A 36 1.36 27.62 9.92
C ILE A 36 2.16 28.87 9.60
N LEU A 37 3.48 28.83 9.81
CA LEU A 37 4.48 29.85 9.44
C LEU A 37 4.21 31.29 9.92
N SER A 38 3.17 31.51 10.74
CA SER A 38 2.70 32.74 11.43
C SER A 38 1.17 32.90 11.42
N SER A 39 0.48 32.20 10.52
CA SER A 39 -0.98 32.27 10.40
C SER A 39 -1.65 31.24 11.31
N THR A 40 -2.53 31.68 12.21
CA THR A 40 -3.26 30.80 13.14
C THR A 40 -4.65 30.51 12.61
N LEU A 41 -4.95 29.23 12.42
CA LEU A 41 -6.25 28.73 12.00
C LEU A 41 -7.01 28.19 13.24
N PRO A 42 -8.15 28.79 13.62
CA PRO A 42 -9.02 28.22 14.66
C PRO A 42 -9.80 27.04 14.08
N LEU A 43 -9.76 25.88 14.75
CA LEU A 43 -10.26 24.60 14.23
C LEU A 43 -11.39 23.99 15.09
N GLY A 44 -11.77 24.63 16.19
CA GLY A 44 -12.92 24.25 17.01
C GLY A 44 -12.65 23.10 17.99
N SER A 45 -13.71 22.57 18.61
CA SER A 45 -13.64 21.63 19.74
C SER A 45 -13.40 20.16 19.37
N GLU A 46 -13.52 19.79 18.09
CA GLU A 46 -13.27 18.40 17.65
C GLU A 46 -11.77 18.07 17.49
N GLY A 47 -10.89 19.04 17.72
CA GLY A 47 -9.45 18.83 17.85
C GLY A 47 -8.74 18.51 16.53
N VAL A 48 -7.70 19.29 16.21
CA VAL A 48 -6.82 19.06 15.04
C VAL A 48 -6.34 17.61 14.95
N ASN A 49 -6.18 16.97 16.12
CA ASN A 49 -5.56 15.66 16.22
C ASN A 49 -6.41 14.55 15.59
N ALA A 50 -7.72 14.49 15.84
CA ALA A 50 -8.55 13.41 15.31
C ALA A 50 -8.67 13.47 13.77
N LEU A 51 -8.88 14.67 13.22
CA LEU A 51 -9.01 14.87 11.78
C LEU A 51 -7.67 14.70 11.06
N ALA A 52 -6.58 15.24 11.61
CA ALA A 52 -5.24 15.05 11.05
C ALA A 52 -4.84 13.57 11.09
N PHE A 53 -5.10 12.86 12.19
CA PHE A 53 -4.79 11.43 12.31
C PHE A 53 -5.56 10.61 11.28
N THR A 54 -6.87 10.86 11.14
CA THR A 54 -7.72 10.18 10.14
C THR A 54 -7.21 10.42 8.72
N PHE A 55 -6.86 11.67 8.39
CA PHE A 55 -6.31 12.01 7.07
C PHE A 55 -4.96 11.33 6.83
N MET A 56 -4.07 11.33 7.83
CA MET A 56 -2.78 10.67 7.74
C MET A 56 -2.90 9.16 7.53
N MET A 57 -3.78 8.52 8.29
CA MET A 57 -4.09 7.10 8.15
C MET A 57 -4.66 6.79 6.76
N GLY A 58 -5.61 7.61 6.28
CA GLY A 58 -6.15 7.49 4.92
C GLY A 58 -5.08 7.65 3.84
N PHE A 59 -4.20 8.64 4.00
CA PHE A 59 -3.10 8.89 3.07
C PHE A 59 -2.11 7.72 3.02
N ILE A 60 -1.70 7.18 4.17
CA ILE A 60 -0.78 6.02 4.23
C ILE A 60 -1.43 4.80 3.55
N LYS A 61 -2.71 4.53 3.86
CA LYS A 61 -3.48 3.41 3.30
C LYS A 61 -3.57 3.47 1.78
N TRP A 62 -3.69 4.67 1.21
CA TRP A 62 -3.80 4.86 -0.24
C TRP A 62 -2.43 4.99 -0.94
N ALA A 63 -1.56 5.87 -0.46
CA ALA A 63 -0.34 6.27 -1.15
C ALA A 63 0.72 5.15 -1.13
N ASN A 64 0.85 4.43 -0.01
CA ASN A 64 1.94 3.46 0.17
C ASN A 64 1.80 2.26 -0.79
N PRO A 65 0.67 1.54 -0.87
CA PRO A 65 0.54 0.41 -1.79
C PRO A 65 0.65 0.83 -3.26
N ILE A 66 0.10 2.00 -3.61
CA ILE A 66 0.10 2.53 -4.98
C ILE A 66 1.50 2.92 -5.41
N LEU A 67 2.23 3.68 -4.59
CA LEU A 67 3.60 4.08 -4.90
C LEU A 67 4.50 2.85 -5.07
N TYR A 68 4.33 1.88 -4.18
CA TYR A 68 5.05 0.62 -4.23
C TYR A 68 4.78 -0.15 -5.54
N LEU A 69 3.51 -0.24 -5.95
CA LEU A 69 3.10 -0.80 -7.25
C LEU A 69 3.80 -0.08 -8.41
N PHE A 70 3.70 1.26 -8.49
CA PHE A 70 4.30 2.04 -9.58
C PHE A 70 5.82 1.91 -9.67
N VAL A 71 6.51 1.90 -8.53
CA VAL A 71 7.97 1.71 -8.48
C VAL A 71 8.34 0.30 -8.96
N GLY A 72 7.62 -0.73 -8.50
CA GLY A 72 7.96 -2.12 -8.77
C GLY A 72 7.61 -2.62 -10.16
N ILE A 73 6.59 -2.06 -10.83
CA ILE A 73 6.11 -2.52 -12.15
C ILE A 73 7.23 -2.63 -13.18
N THR A 74 7.98 -1.54 -13.37
CA THR A 74 9.05 -1.50 -14.38
C THR A 74 10.18 -2.49 -14.05
N ILE A 75 10.50 -2.63 -12.76
CA ILE A 75 11.54 -3.55 -12.28
C ILE A 75 11.10 -5.00 -12.51
N MET A 76 9.85 -5.34 -12.18
CA MET A 76 9.28 -6.67 -12.39
C MET A 76 9.21 -7.02 -13.88
N ASP A 77 8.83 -6.06 -14.71
CA ASP A 77 8.80 -6.24 -16.15
C ASP A 77 10.18 -6.50 -16.72
N ASP A 78 11.19 -5.71 -16.37
CA ASP A 78 12.56 -5.90 -16.85
C ASP A 78 13.12 -7.28 -16.45
N HIS A 79 12.82 -7.72 -15.22
CA HIS A 79 13.41 -8.95 -14.68
C HIS A 79 12.67 -10.23 -15.07
N THR A 80 11.42 -10.15 -15.54
CA THR A 80 10.63 -11.36 -15.86
C THR A 80 10.50 -11.64 -17.37
N GLN A 81 11.12 -10.83 -18.24
CA GLN A 81 11.07 -10.97 -19.70
C GLN A 81 11.92 -12.10 -20.31
N ALA A 82 12.69 -12.84 -19.50
CA ALA A 82 13.56 -13.89 -20.00
C ALA A 82 12.80 -14.97 -20.79
N HIS A 83 13.42 -15.56 -21.83
CA HIS A 83 12.75 -16.59 -22.63
C HIS A 83 12.77 -17.97 -21.95
N LYS A 84 13.85 -18.28 -21.22
CA LYS A 84 13.99 -19.55 -20.49
C LYS A 84 13.27 -19.51 -19.15
N LEU A 85 12.50 -20.56 -18.84
CA LEU A 85 11.70 -20.66 -17.62
C LEU A 85 12.54 -20.45 -16.34
N LEU A 86 13.67 -21.14 -16.19
CA LEU A 86 14.54 -21.00 -15.01
C LEU A 86 15.03 -19.55 -14.81
N GLN A 87 15.36 -18.86 -15.90
CA GLN A 87 15.77 -17.46 -15.86
C GLN A 87 14.61 -16.54 -15.47
N ARG A 88 13.36 -16.86 -15.87
CA ARG A 88 12.16 -16.14 -15.41
C ARG A 88 11.96 -16.26 -13.92
N TYR A 89 12.13 -17.46 -13.34
CA TYR A 89 12.01 -17.65 -11.90
C TYR A 89 13.08 -16.89 -11.11
N ILE A 90 14.34 -17.02 -11.51
CA ILE A 90 15.45 -16.27 -10.88
C ILE A 90 15.21 -14.76 -11.02
N GLY A 91 14.79 -14.33 -12.21
CA GLY A 91 14.43 -12.96 -12.52
C GLY A 91 13.27 -12.45 -11.66
N PHE A 92 12.21 -13.24 -11.48
CA PHE A 92 11.07 -12.91 -10.63
C PHE A 92 11.50 -12.60 -9.19
N PHE A 93 12.25 -13.50 -8.54
CA PHE A 93 12.71 -13.26 -7.17
C PHE A 93 13.66 -12.07 -7.06
N LYS A 94 14.55 -11.89 -8.03
CA LYS A 94 15.45 -10.73 -8.07
C LYS A 94 14.68 -9.42 -8.28
N GLY A 95 13.72 -9.41 -9.20
CA GLY A 95 12.85 -8.28 -9.48
C GLY A 95 12.00 -7.92 -8.27
N LEU A 96 11.42 -8.91 -7.59
CA LEU A 96 10.63 -8.72 -6.37
C LEU A 96 11.50 -8.11 -5.27
N TRP A 97 12.70 -8.65 -5.05
CA TRP A 97 13.64 -8.13 -4.05
C TRP A 97 14.09 -6.69 -4.32
N ILE A 98 14.36 -6.34 -5.59
CA ILE A 98 14.72 -4.97 -5.95
C ILE A 98 13.51 -4.04 -5.80
N SER A 99 12.32 -4.49 -6.20
CA SER A 99 11.07 -3.74 -6.02
C SER A 99 10.75 -3.50 -4.56
N LEU A 100 11.03 -4.47 -3.68
CA LEU A 100 10.94 -4.33 -2.21
C LEU A 100 11.83 -3.21 -1.70
N LYS A 101 13.10 -3.20 -2.08
CA LYS A 101 14.05 -2.18 -1.64
C LYS A 101 13.70 -0.79 -2.14
N GLU A 102 13.41 -0.67 -3.43
CA GLU A 102 13.06 0.61 -4.05
C GLU A 102 11.73 1.13 -3.53
N GLY A 103 10.74 0.26 -3.43
CA GLY A 103 9.43 0.58 -2.89
C GLY A 103 9.52 1.05 -1.44
N LEU A 104 10.23 0.34 -0.56
CA LEU A 104 10.52 0.80 0.81
C LEU A 104 11.17 2.18 0.81
N PHE A 105 12.20 2.38 -0.01
CA PHE A 105 12.91 3.65 -0.04
C PHE A 105 11.97 4.82 -0.39
N TYR A 106 11.20 4.71 -1.48
CA TYR A 106 10.32 5.79 -1.91
C TYR A 106 9.11 5.99 -0.98
N THR A 107 8.56 4.92 -0.41
CA THR A 107 7.42 5.04 0.51
C THR A 107 7.84 5.65 1.83
N GLN A 108 8.96 5.24 2.43
CA GLN A 108 9.46 5.87 3.66
C GLN A 108 9.84 7.33 3.41
N LEU A 109 10.40 7.64 2.24
CA LEU A 109 10.77 9.00 1.89
C LEU A 109 9.54 9.92 1.76
N LEU A 110 8.47 9.45 1.10
CA LEU A 110 7.21 10.19 0.97
C LEU A 110 6.53 10.40 2.33
N LEU A 111 6.62 9.41 3.22
CA LEU A 111 5.99 9.44 4.54
C LEU A 111 6.80 10.19 5.60
N LEU A 112 8.05 10.56 5.32
CA LEU A 112 8.92 11.26 6.27
C LEU A 112 8.28 12.53 6.88
N PRO A 113 7.65 13.43 6.09
CA PRO A 113 7.02 14.64 6.66
C PRO A 113 5.84 14.29 7.57
N LEU A 114 5.08 13.26 7.20
CA LEU A 114 3.94 12.77 7.96
C LEU A 114 4.39 12.18 9.30
N PHE A 115 5.43 11.35 9.31
CA PHE A 115 5.97 10.82 10.57
C PHE A 115 6.52 11.91 11.49
N ILE A 116 7.16 12.94 10.94
CA ILE A 116 7.63 14.08 11.75
C ILE A 116 6.46 14.87 12.35
N PHE A 117 5.39 15.08 11.57
CA PHE A 117 4.16 15.67 12.09
C PHE A 117 3.59 14.82 13.22
N ALA A 118 3.43 13.50 13.00
CA ALA A 118 2.86 12.59 13.98
C ALA A 118 3.66 12.53 15.28
N LEU A 119 4.99 12.41 15.19
CA LEU A 119 5.89 12.34 16.36
C LEU A 119 5.80 13.58 17.24
N ARG A 120 5.42 14.72 16.66
CA ARG A 120 5.36 16.00 17.37
C ARG A 120 4.00 16.28 17.99
N PHE A 121 2.92 15.76 17.40
CA PHE A 121 1.56 16.19 17.72
C PHE A 121 0.62 15.08 18.20
N PHE A 122 0.97 13.80 18.02
CA PHE A 122 0.15 12.69 18.49
C PHE A 122 0.71 12.00 19.74
N PRO A 123 -0.16 11.43 20.58
CA PRO A 123 0.25 10.53 21.66
C PRO A 123 0.91 9.25 21.11
N THR A 124 1.64 8.56 21.98
CA THR A 124 2.45 7.38 21.62
C THR A 124 1.63 6.21 21.08
N ASP A 125 0.39 6.03 21.54
CA ASP A 125 -0.48 4.92 21.10
C ASP A 125 -0.92 5.10 19.63
N ASP A 126 -1.30 6.32 19.23
CA ASP A 126 -1.64 6.69 17.85
C ASP A 126 -0.43 6.50 16.92
N LEU A 127 0.78 6.79 17.40
CA LEU A 127 2.03 6.56 16.68
C LEU A 127 2.29 5.07 16.41
N TYR A 128 1.97 4.21 17.37
CA TYR A 128 2.09 2.76 17.20
C TYR A 128 1.13 2.24 16.14
N GLU A 129 -0.12 2.72 16.13
CA GLU A 129 -1.11 2.36 15.10
C GLU A 129 -0.68 2.82 13.69
N LEU A 130 -0.10 4.03 13.58
CA LEU A 130 0.48 4.54 12.32
C LEU A 130 1.61 3.64 11.80
N LEU A 131 2.49 3.18 12.68
CA LEU A 131 3.61 2.30 12.33
C LEU A 131 3.13 0.92 11.88
N ILE A 132 2.17 0.32 12.60
CA ILE A 132 1.54 -0.93 12.17
C ILE A 132 0.93 -0.74 10.80
N THR A 133 0.10 0.29 10.63
CA THR A 133 -0.59 0.57 9.36
C THR A 133 0.39 0.73 8.20
N ASN A 134 1.52 1.43 8.42
CA ASN A 134 2.58 1.54 7.41
C ASN A 134 3.15 0.17 7.02
N GLY A 135 3.44 -0.69 8.01
CA GLY A 135 3.91 -2.06 7.78
C GLY A 135 2.89 -2.92 7.02
N VAL A 136 1.61 -2.78 7.33
CA VAL A 136 0.55 -3.48 6.59
C VAL A 136 0.45 -2.99 5.15
N CYS A 137 0.41 -1.68 4.94
CA CYS A 137 0.26 -1.09 3.60
C CYS A 137 1.44 -1.46 2.70
N PHE A 138 2.61 -1.67 3.29
CA PHE A 138 3.75 -2.25 2.59
C PHE A 138 3.46 -3.67 2.06
N LEU A 139 2.89 -4.55 2.89
CA LEU A 139 2.50 -5.91 2.47
C LEU A 139 1.42 -5.89 1.38
N ILE A 140 0.47 -4.95 1.46
CA ILE A 140 -0.52 -4.74 0.39
C ILE A 140 0.17 -4.32 -0.91
N GLY A 141 1.18 -3.44 -0.84
CA GLY A 141 2.00 -3.10 -2.00
C GLY A 141 2.64 -4.31 -2.66
N ILE A 142 3.16 -5.25 -1.87
CA ILE A 142 3.69 -6.53 -2.38
C ILE A 142 2.58 -7.32 -3.07
N GLN A 143 1.42 -7.43 -2.44
CA GLN A 143 0.27 -8.11 -3.02
C GLN A 143 -0.14 -7.51 -4.36
N TYR A 144 -0.14 -6.18 -4.49
CA TYR A 144 -0.42 -5.47 -5.75
C TYR A 144 0.60 -5.81 -6.83
N LEU A 145 1.89 -5.88 -6.50
CA LEU A 145 2.92 -6.30 -7.46
C LEU A 145 2.73 -7.75 -7.90
N LEU A 146 2.38 -8.66 -6.99
CA LEU A 146 2.14 -10.07 -7.34
C LEU A 146 0.96 -10.18 -8.32
N TRP A 147 -0.14 -9.50 -8.03
CA TRP A 147 -1.30 -9.44 -8.93
C TRP A 147 -1.00 -8.75 -10.26
N TYR A 148 -0.21 -7.68 -10.26
CA TYR A 148 0.28 -7.06 -11.48
C TYR A 148 1.07 -8.09 -12.32
N THR A 149 1.96 -8.85 -11.69
CA THR A 149 2.81 -9.83 -12.39
C THR A 149 1.96 -10.93 -13.04
N ILE A 150 0.87 -11.35 -12.40
CA ILE A 150 -0.10 -12.29 -12.95
C ILE A 150 -0.82 -11.66 -14.15
N LEU A 151 -1.42 -10.48 -13.96
CA LEU A 151 -2.26 -9.82 -14.96
C LEU A 151 -1.47 -9.38 -16.20
N ALA A 152 -0.23 -8.93 -16.02
CA ALA A 152 0.67 -8.57 -17.11
C ALA A 152 1.06 -9.76 -18.02
N ARG A 153 0.75 -10.99 -17.61
CA ARG A 153 0.91 -12.20 -18.43
C ARG A 153 -0.34 -12.54 -19.23
N VAL A 154 -1.50 -12.14 -18.71
CA VAL A 154 -2.81 -12.42 -19.33
C VAL A 154 -3.24 -11.26 -20.23
N VAL A 155 -2.73 -10.06 -19.96
CA VAL A 155 -3.14 -8.82 -20.61
C VAL A 155 -1.94 -8.16 -21.29
N LYS A 156 -2.11 -7.78 -22.57
CA LYS A 156 -1.08 -7.16 -23.40
C LYS A 156 -0.64 -5.78 -22.91
N HIS A 157 -1.56 -5.01 -22.32
CA HIS A 157 -1.30 -3.64 -21.89
C HIS A 157 -0.98 -3.56 -20.39
N SER A 158 0.18 -3.00 -20.05
CA SER A 158 0.60 -2.77 -18.66
C SER A 158 -0.38 -1.86 -17.92
N GLY A 159 -0.83 -0.77 -18.56
CA GLY A 159 -1.84 0.13 -17.99
C GLY A 159 -3.17 -0.56 -17.64
N LEU A 160 -3.62 -1.49 -18.50
CA LEU A 160 -4.81 -2.30 -18.22
C LEU A 160 -4.58 -3.29 -17.08
N SER A 161 -3.38 -3.85 -16.97
CA SER A 161 -3.00 -4.73 -15.86
C SER A 161 -3.04 -3.97 -14.53
N ILE A 162 -2.53 -2.74 -14.49
CA ILE A 162 -2.61 -1.85 -13.31
C ILE A 162 -4.07 -1.56 -12.96
N PHE A 163 -4.87 -1.16 -13.94
CA PHE A 163 -6.29 -0.89 -13.75
C PHE A 163 -7.02 -2.11 -13.17
N LEU A 164 -6.74 -3.31 -13.68
CA LEU A 164 -7.33 -4.55 -13.17
C LEU A 164 -6.88 -4.88 -11.75
N VAL A 165 -5.61 -4.63 -11.37
CA VAL A 165 -5.18 -4.76 -9.96
C VAL A 165 -6.02 -3.86 -9.06
N LEU A 166 -6.19 -2.59 -9.44
CA LEU A 166 -6.97 -1.64 -8.65
C LEU A 166 -8.47 -1.99 -8.63
N LEU A 167 -9.00 -2.51 -9.73
CA LEU A 167 -10.38 -2.99 -9.80
C LEU A 167 -10.60 -4.21 -8.91
N LEU A 168 -9.67 -5.17 -8.91
CA LEU A 168 -9.70 -6.31 -8.00
C LEU A 168 -9.58 -5.87 -6.53
N ALA A 169 -8.81 -4.81 -6.26
CA ALA A 169 -8.75 -4.21 -4.93
C ALA A 169 -10.10 -3.63 -4.48
N GLU A 170 -10.75 -2.85 -5.35
CA GLU A 170 -12.08 -2.32 -5.09
C GLU A 170 -13.13 -3.43 -4.92
N LEU A 171 -13.05 -4.50 -5.71
CA LEU A 171 -13.91 -5.68 -5.57
C LEU A 171 -13.68 -6.40 -4.24
N SER A 172 -12.42 -6.50 -3.79
CA SER A 172 -12.08 -7.05 -2.48
C SER A 172 -12.75 -6.24 -1.36
N LEU A 173 -12.67 -4.90 -1.40
CA LEU A 173 -13.36 -4.03 -0.44
C LEU A 173 -14.86 -4.31 -0.40
N ARG A 174 -15.52 -4.33 -1.56
CA ARG A 174 -16.97 -4.55 -1.66
C ARG A 174 -17.37 -5.97 -1.28
N GLY A 175 -16.53 -6.95 -1.52
CA GLY A 175 -16.78 -8.32 -1.09
C GLY A 175 -16.62 -8.49 0.43
N GLY A 176 -15.84 -7.64 1.10
CA GLY A 176 -15.80 -7.58 2.57
C GLY A 176 -17.20 -7.32 3.17
N PHE A 177 -17.98 -6.43 2.57
CA PHE A 177 -19.37 -6.22 2.96
C PHE A 177 -20.23 -7.49 2.84
N LEU A 178 -19.99 -8.32 1.82
CA LEU A 178 -20.70 -9.59 1.67
C LEU A 178 -20.24 -10.64 2.69
N VAL A 179 -19.01 -10.54 3.21
CA VAL A 179 -18.58 -11.37 4.34
C VAL A 179 -19.30 -10.93 5.62
N ASP A 180 -19.33 -9.63 5.89
CA ASP A 180 -19.85 -9.08 7.15
C ASP A 180 -21.38 -9.17 7.25
N PHE A 181 -22.09 -8.97 6.14
CA PHE A 181 -23.55 -8.87 6.10
C PHE A 181 -24.23 -9.91 5.22
N GLY A 182 -23.47 -10.80 4.57
CA GLY A 182 -23.97 -11.75 3.59
C GLY A 182 -25.11 -12.63 4.07
N GLU A 183 -24.98 -13.21 5.28
CA GLU A 183 -26.01 -14.06 5.85
C GLU A 183 -27.28 -13.26 6.18
N GLN A 184 -27.13 -11.99 6.59
CA GLN A 184 -28.24 -11.10 6.93
C GLN A 184 -29.04 -10.69 5.69
N ILE A 185 -28.39 -10.65 4.51
CA ILE A 185 -29.04 -10.37 3.22
C ILE A 185 -29.46 -11.65 2.46
N GLY A 186 -29.38 -12.82 3.10
CA GLY A 186 -29.89 -14.09 2.57
C GLY A 186 -28.90 -14.94 1.78
N LEU A 187 -27.59 -14.66 1.84
CA LEU A 187 -26.57 -15.60 1.33
C LEU A 187 -26.47 -16.84 2.24
N LYS A 188 -26.17 -17.99 1.64
CA LYS A 188 -25.91 -19.23 2.40
C LYS A 188 -24.63 -19.08 3.22
N ALA A 189 -24.62 -19.61 4.44
CA ALA A 189 -23.44 -19.62 5.32
C ALA A 189 -22.19 -20.20 4.63
N ASP A 190 -22.33 -21.28 3.86
CA ASP A 190 -21.21 -21.86 3.10
C ASP A 190 -20.63 -20.89 2.06
N THR A 191 -21.48 -20.06 1.45
CA THR A 191 -21.06 -19.05 0.47
C THR A 191 -20.31 -17.91 1.15
N VAL A 192 -20.80 -17.45 2.31
CA VAL A 192 -20.14 -16.42 3.13
C VAL A 192 -18.80 -16.94 3.66
N HIS A 193 -18.75 -18.18 4.12
CA HIS A 193 -17.52 -18.84 4.56
C HIS A 193 -16.50 -18.97 3.44
N LEU A 194 -16.92 -19.42 2.25
CA LEU A 194 -16.03 -19.52 1.09
C LEU A 194 -15.54 -18.13 0.63
N LEU A 195 -16.40 -17.11 0.67
CA LEU A 195 -16.01 -15.74 0.39
C LEU A 195 -14.94 -15.25 1.40
N SER A 196 -15.13 -15.52 2.68
CA SER A 196 -14.17 -15.15 3.74
C SER A 196 -12.78 -15.77 3.57
N LEU A 197 -12.71 -16.94 2.92
CA LEU A 197 -11.45 -17.63 2.61
C LEU A 197 -10.78 -17.11 1.33
N LEU A 198 -11.56 -16.75 0.30
CA LEU A 198 -11.03 -16.34 -1.00
C LEU A 198 -10.73 -14.85 -1.11
N LEU A 199 -11.55 -14.02 -0.46
CA LEU A 199 -11.42 -12.57 -0.50
C LEU A 199 -10.03 -12.08 -0.07
N PRO A 200 -9.39 -12.64 0.98
CA PRO A 200 -8.03 -12.25 1.37
C PRO A 200 -6.99 -12.49 0.28
N ALA A 201 -7.21 -13.40 -0.67
CA ALA A 201 -6.28 -13.66 -1.78
C ALA A 201 -6.31 -12.55 -2.85
N LEU A 202 -7.40 -11.79 -2.95
CA LEU A 202 -7.48 -10.62 -3.84
C LEU A 202 -6.63 -9.47 -3.29
N PRO A 203 -6.17 -8.54 -4.16
CA PRO A 203 -5.53 -7.31 -3.68
C PRO A 203 -6.42 -6.62 -2.65
N ILE A 204 -5.86 -6.21 -1.52
CA ILE A 204 -6.63 -5.58 -0.44
C ILE A 204 -6.60 -4.06 -0.61
N LEU A 205 -7.76 -3.39 -0.70
CA LEU A 205 -7.82 -1.92 -0.81
C LEU A 205 -7.71 -1.23 0.56
N PHE A 206 -8.28 -1.84 1.61
CA PHE A 206 -8.25 -1.30 2.97
C PHE A 206 -8.01 -2.40 4.00
N VAL A 207 -7.20 -2.04 4.99
CA VAL A 207 -6.90 -2.87 6.15
C VAL A 207 -7.96 -2.62 7.20
N SER A 208 -8.79 -3.63 7.51
CA SER A 208 -9.24 -3.80 8.89
C SER A 208 -8.11 -4.48 9.68
N MET A 209 -7.87 -4.05 10.92
CA MET A 209 -6.78 -4.59 11.76
C MET A 209 -6.87 -6.12 11.94
N ASP A 210 -8.05 -6.71 11.72
CA ASP A 210 -8.34 -8.14 11.83
C ASP A 210 -7.72 -9.02 10.73
N ILE A 211 -7.14 -8.43 9.68
CA ILE A 211 -6.52 -9.18 8.57
C ILE A 211 -5.21 -9.89 9.00
N PHE A 212 -4.63 -9.56 10.16
CA PHE A 212 -3.41 -10.20 10.69
C PHE A 212 -3.66 -11.39 11.61
N ASN A 213 -4.70 -12.19 11.34
CA ASN A 213 -4.64 -13.59 11.73
C ASN A 213 -3.55 -14.30 10.89
N SER A 214 -2.86 -15.28 11.49
CA SER A 214 -1.78 -16.03 10.84
C SER A 214 -2.24 -16.74 9.55
N THR A 215 -3.52 -17.11 9.47
CA THR A 215 -4.14 -17.77 8.33
C THR A 215 -4.48 -16.81 7.19
N THR A 216 -5.07 -15.65 7.49
CA THR A 216 -5.44 -14.64 6.49
C THR A 216 -4.20 -14.00 5.86
N SER A 217 -3.14 -13.76 6.65
CA SER A 217 -1.85 -13.26 6.15
C SER A 217 -1.13 -14.27 5.26
N ALA A 218 -1.17 -15.56 5.61
CA ALA A 218 -0.62 -16.63 4.76
C ALA A 218 -1.34 -16.73 3.42
N ILE A 219 -2.66 -16.60 3.39
CA ILE A 219 -3.45 -16.62 2.15
C ILE A 219 -3.20 -15.35 1.33
N ALA A 220 -3.20 -14.17 1.98
CA ALA A 220 -3.07 -12.89 1.30
C ALA A 220 -1.75 -12.72 0.54
N LEU A 221 -0.66 -13.30 1.03
CA LEU A 221 0.64 -13.28 0.34
C LEU A 221 0.95 -14.58 -0.40
N GLY A 222 0.63 -15.73 0.21
CA GLY A 222 0.97 -17.04 -0.31
C GLY A 222 0.20 -17.40 -1.58
N ALA A 223 -1.11 -17.11 -1.64
CA ALA A 223 -1.90 -17.42 -2.83
C ALA A 223 -1.48 -16.56 -4.04
N PRO A 224 -1.34 -15.22 -3.94
CA PRO A 224 -0.83 -14.42 -5.05
C PRO A 224 0.59 -14.77 -5.45
N LEU A 225 1.46 -15.16 -4.50
CA LEU A 225 2.81 -15.61 -4.81
C LEU A 225 2.80 -16.89 -5.62
N LEU A 226 2.03 -17.91 -5.19
CA LEU A 226 1.87 -19.16 -5.92
C LEU A 226 1.33 -18.91 -7.32
N LEU A 227 0.27 -18.09 -7.44
CA LEU A 227 -0.34 -17.74 -8.71
C LEU A 227 0.65 -16.97 -9.62
N ALA A 228 1.45 -16.06 -9.07
CA ALA A 228 2.47 -15.34 -9.83
C ALA A 228 3.55 -16.29 -10.36
N LEU A 229 4.00 -17.26 -9.55
CA LEU A 229 4.93 -18.30 -9.97
C LEU A 229 4.34 -19.18 -11.08
N LEU A 230 3.08 -19.58 -10.95
CA LEU A 230 2.36 -20.31 -12.00
C LEU A 230 2.19 -19.47 -13.28
N ALA A 231 1.95 -18.16 -13.16
CA ALA A 231 1.83 -17.28 -14.31
C ALA A 231 3.15 -17.16 -15.12
N LEU A 232 4.32 -17.47 -14.55
CA LEU A 232 5.60 -17.45 -15.27
C LEU A 232 5.72 -18.52 -16.37
N PHE A 233 4.90 -19.58 -16.31
CA PHE A 233 4.77 -20.54 -17.41
C PHE A 233 4.19 -19.89 -18.66
N ILE A 234 3.39 -18.83 -18.50
CA ILE A 234 2.80 -18.07 -19.59
C ILE A 234 3.86 -17.05 -20.09
N PRO A 235 4.26 -17.09 -21.37
CA PRO A 235 5.11 -16.05 -21.94
C PRO A 235 4.36 -14.69 -21.90
N LYS A 236 5.09 -13.60 -21.67
CA LYS A 236 4.48 -12.27 -21.64
C LYS A 236 3.93 -11.93 -23.03
N ILE A 237 2.69 -11.45 -23.08
CA ILE A 237 2.04 -11.02 -24.33
C ILE A 237 2.59 -9.64 -24.68
N ASN A 238 3.34 -9.56 -25.79
CA ASN A 238 3.84 -8.29 -26.34
C ASN A 238 2.82 -7.64 -27.27
#